data_AF-A0A8B8F3W6-F1
#
_entry.id   AF-A0A8B8F3W6-F1
#
_cell.length_a   1.000
_cell.length_b   1.000
_cell.length_c   1.000
_cell.angle_alpha   90.00
_cell.angle_beta   90.00
_cell.angle_gamma   90.00
#
_symmetry.space_group_name_H-M   'P 1'
#
loop_
_entity.id
_entity.type
_entity.pdbx_description
1 polymer ?
#
loop_
_entity_poly.entity_id
_entity_poly.type
_entity_poly.pdbx_seq_one_letter_code
_entity_poly.pdbx_strand_id
1 'polypeptide(L)'
;MENFNPKSEFYIRMNKYYLDKPGKKPYTNMKIETIIAEITDAKLNKGAKKIRDYYILQKYDVLTVAEKKYLIHKKTDDKDDIKICKIESTEDFCDLCKTNQKIEEEREAAHIGQNKAAKRMLQVIIPTFNINDCITIPVPKVDRGPLDPTRIIAVIVEKRNELYRVKTEHGLIKGWLSSGNMQRTTSYFISANQVDKQNELTLRETVKIISGGQGFLSCTCKSACQTKRFACFKSSIKCNSRCHNSLNCLNK
;
A
#
# COMPACT_ATOMS: atom_id res chain seq x y z
N MET A 1 -12.32 -31.59 4.46
CA MET A 1 -11.76 -32.55 5.45
C MET A 1 -10.50 -31.92 5.99
N GLU A 2 -10.58 -31.32 7.18
CA GLU A 2 -9.43 -30.72 7.84
C GLU A 2 -8.41 -31.82 8.16
N ASN A 3 -7.16 -31.60 7.78
CA ASN A 3 -6.04 -32.48 8.12
C ASN A 3 -5.89 -32.52 9.63
N PHE A 4 -6.53 -33.50 10.28
CA PHE A 4 -6.39 -33.75 11.71
C PHE A 4 -4.98 -34.31 11.94
N ASN A 5 -4.02 -33.42 12.18
CA ASN A 5 -2.66 -33.80 12.55
C ASN A 5 -2.59 -33.91 14.08
N PRO A 6 -2.67 -35.12 14.68
CA PRO A 6 -2.70 -35.28 16.13
C PRO A 6 -1.44 -34.75 16.82
N LYS A 7 -0.33 -34.59 16.09
CA LYS A 7 0.87 -33.94 16.62
C LYS A 7 0.63 -32.44 16.87
N SER A 8 -0.09 -31.74 16.00
CA SER A 8 -0.31 -30.28 16.17
C SER A 8 -1.14 -29.98 17.42
N GLU A 9 -2.14 -30.80 17.73
CA GLU A 9 -2.98 -30.61 18.91
C GLU A 9 -2.19 -30.76 20.23
N PHE A 10 -1.26 -31.72 20.29
CA PHE A 10 -0.36 -31.88 21.42
C PHE A 10 0.51 -30.63 21.63
N TYR A 11 1.14 -30.10 20.58
CA TYR A 11 1.96 -28.89 20.67
C TYR A 11 1.14 -27.65 21.04
N ILE A 12 -0.10 -27.54 20.56
CA ILE A 12 -1.03 -26.46 20.95
C ILE A 12 -1.34 -26.54 22.46
N ARG A 13 -1.71 -27.73 22.97
CA ARG A 13 -2.00 -27.94 24.39
C ARG A 13 -0.76 -27.71 25.26
N MET A 14 0.42 -28.12 24.80
CA MET A 14 1.69 -27.91 25.49
C MET A 14 2.04 -26.42 25.56
N ASN A 15 1.92 -25.67 24.46
CA ASN A 15 2.16 -24.22 24.45
C ASN A 15 1.21 -23.50 25.39
N LYS A 16 -0.08 -23.87 25.41
CA LYS A 16 -1.06 -23.33 26.36
C LYS A 16 -0.65 -23.55 27.82
N TYR A 17 -0.18 -24.75 28.18
CA TYR A 17 0.27 -25.06 29.54
C TYR A 17 1.39 -24.13 30.04
N TYR A 18 2.37 -23.80 29.19
CA TYR A 18 3.49 -22.94 29.57
C TYR A 18 3.13 -21.46 29.60
N LEU A 19 2.20 -21.02 28.75
CA LEU A 19 1.62 -19.67 28.82
C LEU A 19 0.86 -19.46 30.15
N ASP A 20 0.10 -20.45 30.59
CA ASP A 20 -0.66 -20.40 31.85
C ASP A 20 0.25 -20.44 33.10
N LYS A 21 1.54 -20.78 32.95
CA LYS A 21 2.49 -20.98 34.06
C LYS A 21 3.86 -20.31 33.76
N PRO A 22 3.96 -18.98 33.86
CA PRO A 22 5.16 -18.22 33.44
C PRO A 22 6.46 -18.58 34.20
N GLY A 23 6.35 -19.18 35.39
CA GLY A 23 7.50 -19.67 36.16
C GLY A 23 8.06 -21.02 35.69
N LYS A 24 7.34 -21.78 34.85
CA LYS A 24 7.81 -23.06 34.30
C LYS A 24 8.20 -22.87 32.84
N LYS A 25 9.41 -23.31 32.47
CA LYS A 25 9.88 -23.27 31.09
C LYS A 25 9.97 -24.69 30.51
N PRO A 26 9.66 -24.87 29.21
CA PRO A 26 9.86 -26.15 28.55
C PRO A 26 11.33 -26.57 28.56
N TYR A 27 11.56 -27.88 28.44
CA TYR A 27 12.92 -28.40 28.26
C TYR A 27 13.38 -28.12 26.83
N THR A 28 14.55 -27.49 26.71
CA THR A 28 15.23 -27.31 25.42
C THR A 28 15.95 -28.59 25.02
N ASN A 29 16.19 -28.78 23.71
CA ASN A 29 16.96 -29.92 23.20
C ASN A 29 18.32 -30.09 23.92
N MET A 30 19.07 -29.00 24.06
CA MET A 30 20.36 -29.02 24.76
C MET A 30 20.25 -29.51 26.21
N LYS A 31 19.17 -29.16 26.94
CA LYS A 31 18.97 -29.63 28.31
C LYS A 31 18.63 -31.11 28.35
N ILE A 32 17.84 -31.60 27.38
CA ILE A 32 17.50 -33.02 27.26
C ILE A 32 18.77 -33.83 26.98
N GLU A 33 19.59 -33.40 26.02
CA GLU A 33 20.85 -34.06 25.68
C GLU A 33 21.83 -34.09 26.86
N THR A 34 21.96 -32.97 27.59
CA THR A 34 22.81 -32.89 28.78
C THR A 34 22.37 -33.89 29.85
N ILE A 35 21.06 -33.98 30.13
CA ILE A 35 20.53 -34.93 31.11
C ILE A 35 20.70 -36.38 30.64
N ILE A 36 20.54 -36.66 29.35
CA ILE A 36 20.80 -38.00 28.79
C ILE A 36 22.26 -38.39 29.00
N ALA A 37 23.21 -37.46 28.75
CA ALA A 37 24.63 -37.68 28.99
C ALA A 37 24.92 -37.94 30.48
N GLU A 38 24.38 -37.11 31.38
CA GLU A 38 24.51 -37.31 32.83
C GLU A 38 24.00 -38.70 33.27
N ILE A 39 22.88 -39.18 32.70
CA ILE A 39 22.34 -40.52 32.99
C ILE A 39 23.27 -41.62 32.45
N THR A 40 23.78 -41.48 31.23
CA THR A 40 24.67 -42.49 30.65
C THR A 40 25.96 -42.62 31.44
N ASP A 41 26.53 -41.49 31.88
CA ASP A 41 27.74 -41.46 32.70
C ASP A 41 27.47 -42.08 34.08
N ALA A 42 26.35 -41.71 34.73
CA ALA A 42 25.93 -42.28 36.00
C ALA A 42 25.62 -43.79 35.95
N LYS A 43 25.24 -44.32 34.77
CA LYS A 43 25.07 -45.77 34.53
C LYS A 43 26.42 -46.48 34.31
N LEU A 44 27.40 -45.81 33.71
CA LEU A 44 28.75 -46.38 33.45
C LEU A 44 29.67 -46.32 34.67
N ASN A 45 29.48 -45.34 35.56
CA ASN A 45 30.29 -45.15 36.75
C ASN A 45 30.14 -46.33 37.74
N LYS A 46 31.23 -47.11 37.91
CA LYS A 46 31.34 -48.23 38.86
C LYS A 46 31.83 -47.83 40.26
N GLY A 47 32.24 -46.57 40.45
CA GLY A 47 32.71 -46.01 41.72
C GLY A 47 31.58 -45.36 42.55
N ALA A 48 31.96 -44.61 43.59
CA ALA A 48 31.01 -43.85 44.40
C ALA A 48 30.31 -42.77 43.55
N LYS A 49 28.98 -42.80 43.52
CA LYS A 49 28.16 -41.87 42.73
C LYS A 49 27.92 -40.57 43.48
N LYS A 50 27.76 -39.47 42.74
CA LYS A 50 27.40 -38.17 43.35
C LYS A 50 25.95 -38.19 43.79
N ILE A 51 25.60 -37.36 44.78
CA ILE A 51 24.21 -37.18 45.26
C ILE A 51 23.25 -36.88 44.10
N ARG A 52 23.71 -36.06 43.14
CA ARG A 52 22.96 -35.71 41.93
C ARG A 52 22.66 -36.92 41.03
N ASP A 53 23.60 -37.86 40.91
CA ASP A 53 23.45 -39.05 40.07
C ASP A 53 22.32 -39.95 40.60
N TYR A 54 22.22 -40.10 41.92
CA TYR A 54 21.12 -40.83 42.55
C TYR A 54 19.77 -40.18 42.27
N TYR A 55 19.68 -38.86 42.42
CA TYR A 55 18.45 -38.11 42.13
C TYR A 55 18.00 -38.27 40.68
N ILE A 56 18.92 -38.16 39.73
CA ILE A 56 18.60 -38.24 38.30
C ILE A 56 18.18 -39.66 37.90
N LEU A 57 18.86 -40.70 38.40
CA LEU A 57 18.51 -42.11 38.12
C LEU A 57 17.14 -42.51 38.69
N GLN A 58 16.75 -41.92 39.83
CA GLN A 58 15.44 -42.13 40.42
C GLN A 58 14.33 -41.45 39.62
N LYS A 59 14.59 -40.25 39.09
CA LYS A 59 13.58 -39.38 38.48
C LYS A 59 13.40 -39.59 36.98
N TYR A 60 14.45 -40.00 36.28
CA TYR A 60 14.46 -40.11 34.82
C TYR A 60 14.98 -41.47 34.33
N ASP A 61 14.61 -41.82 33.10
CA ASP A 61 15.25 -42.90 32.35
C ASP A 61 15.54 -42.48 30.91
N VAL A 62 16.33 -43.30 30.21
CA VAL A 62 16.64 -43.12 28.80
C VAL A 62 16.17 -44.35 28.03
N LEU A 63 15.25 -44.16 27.09
CA LEU A 63 14.80 -45.19 26.16
C LEU A 63 15.49 -45.00 24.81
N THR A 64 16.03 -46.08 24.26
CA THR A 64 16.69 -46.06 22.94
C THR A 64 15.81 -46.80 21.94
N VAL A 65 15.38 -46.13 20.87
CA VAL A 65 14.60 -46.72 19.78
C VAL A 65 15.27 -46.38 18.46
N ALA A 66 15.70 -47.40 17.71
CA ALA A 66 16.29 -47.26 16.37
C ALA A 66 17.30 -46.09 16.30
N GLU A 67 18.30 -46.10 17.20
CA GLU A 67 19.40 -45.13 17.33
C GLU A 67 19.07 -43.78 17.98
N LYS A 68 17.78 -43.48 18.23
CA LYS A 68 17.38 -42.25 18.93
C LYS A 68 17.21 -42.49 20.43
N LYS A 69 17.82 -41.65 21.26
CA LYS A 69 17.67 -41.64 22.71
C LYS A 69 16.58 -40.66 23.13
N TYR A 70 15.64 -41.12 23.94
CA TYR A 70 14.55 -40.33 24.47
C TYR A 70 14.65 -40.25 25.99
N LEU A 71 14.56 -39.03 26.53
CA LEU A 71 14.49 -38.81 27.97
C LEU A 71 13.07 -39.04 28.46
N ILE A 72 12.94 -39.85 29.50
CA ILE A 72 11.68 -40.25 30.09
C ILE A 72 11.62 -39.80 31.55
N HIS A 73 10.44 -39.36 31.97
CA HIS A 73 10.16 -39.13 33.38
C HIS A 73 9.49 -40.36 34.01
N LYS A 74 10.03 -40.83 35.14
CA LYS A 74 9.44 -41.92 35.94
C LYS A 74 8.41 -41.32 36.89
N LYS A 75 7.14 -41.71 36.76
CA LYS A 75 6.09 -41.42 37.75
C LYS A 75 5.73 -42.70 38.48
N THR A 76 5.76 -42.64 39.81
CA THR A 76 5.14 -43.61 40.70
C THR A 76 3.76 -43.07 41.07
N ASP A 77 2.70 -43.68 40.54
CA ASP A 77 1.36 -43.57 41.12
C ASP A 77 1.13 -44.80 42.01
N ASP A 78 0.41 -44.64 43.12
CA ASP A 78 0.10 -45.71 44.08
C ASP A 78 -0.81 -46.79 43.45
N LYS A 79 -0.19 -47.72 42.71
CA LYS A 79 -0.61 -49.09 42.32
C LYS A 79 0.32 -49.55 41.19
N ASP A 80 1.46 -50.14 41.55
CA ASP A 80 2.36 -51.04 40.81
C ASP A 80 2.77 -50.78 39.34
N ASP A 81 2.27 -49.73 38.69
CA ASP A 81 2.53 -49.41 37.28
C ASP A 81 3.38 -48.13 37.18
N ILE A 82 4.63 -48.28 36.75
CA ILE A 82 5.51 -47.12 36.44
C ILE A 82 5.02 -46.45 35.17
N LYS A 83 4.46 -45.24 35.29
CA LYS A 83 4.11 -44.41 34.12
C LYS A 83 5.34 -43.71 33.57
N ILE A 84 5.66 -44.02 32.31
CA ILE A 84 6.76 -43.44 31.54
C ILE A 84 6.21 -42.34 30.63
N CYS A 85 6.64 -41.09 30.83
CA CYS A 85 6.29 -39.98 29.94
C CYS A 85 7.50 -39.53 29.12
N LYS A 86 7.38 -39.52 27.78
CA LYS A 86 8.39 -38.95 26.88
C LYS A 86 8.47 -37.44 27.08
N ILE A 87 9.67 -36.91 27.26
CA ILE A 87 9.92 -35.47 27.28
C ILE A 87 10.18 -35.04 25.83
N GLU A 88 9.25 -34.29 25.25
CA GLU A 88 9.43 -33.66 23.95
C GLU A 88 9.98 -32.24 24.13
N SER A 89 10.98 -31.90 23.32
CA SER A 89 11.40 -30.53 23.14
C SER A 89 10.37 -29.79 22.30
N THR A 90 10.12 -28.53 22.65
CA THR A 90 9.60 -27.59 21.67
C THR A 90 10.75 -27.31 20.71
N GLU A 91 10.71 -27.88 19.51
CA GLU A 91 11.64 -27.54 18.44
C GLU A 91 11.67 -26.00 18.32
N ASP A 92 12.84 -25.41 18.58
CA ASP A 92 13.08 -24.03 18.19
C ASP A 92 12.93 -24.00 16.66
N PHE A 93 11.87 -23.35 16.16
CA PHE A 93 11.75 -23.09 14.73
C PHE A 93 13.09 -22.51 14.25
N CYS A 94 13.70 -23.14 13.25
CA CYS A 94 14.87 -22.60 12.59
C CYS A 94 14.60 -21.13 12.21
N ASP A 95 15.57 -20.24 12.40
CA ASP A 95 15.37 -18.81 12.15
C ASP A 95 14.97 -18.52 10.69
N LEU A 96 15.36 -19.40 9.76
CA LEU A 96 14.88 -19.38 8.37
C LEU A 96 13.38 -19.66 8.27
N CYS A 97 12.85 -20.61 9.05
CA CYS A 97 11.42 -20.92 9.11
C CYS A 97 10.61 -19.78 9.71
N LYS A 98 11.13 -19.12 10.77
CA LYS A 98 10.50 -17.91 11.34
C LYS A 98 10.47 -16.76 10.34
N THR A 99 11.53 -16.62 9.54
CA THR A 99 11.64 -15.58 8.51
C THR A 99 10.66 -15.85 7.36
N ASN A 100 10.54 -17.10 6.91
CA ASN A 100 9.58 -17.47 5.87
C ASN A 100 8.12 -17.24 6.30
N GLN A 101 7.75 -17.57 7.54
CA GLN A 101 6.42 -17.28 8.06
C GLN A 101 6.11 -15.77 8.07
N LYS A 102 7.06 -14.95 8.54
CA LYS A 102 6.90 -13.48 8.49
C LYS A 102 6.77 -12.94 7.05
N ILE A 103 7.51 -13.52 6.10
CA ILE A 103 7.41 -13.14 4.68
C ILE A 103 6.02 -13.48 4.13
N GLU A 104 5.45 -14.64 4.47
CA GLU A 104 4.10 -15.00 4.06
C GLU A 104 3.05 -14.05 4.66
N GLU A 105 3.14 -13.74 5.96
CA GLU A 105 2.24 -12.79 6.63
C GLU A 105 2.27 -11.40 5.97
N GLU A 106 3.46 -10.87 5.67
CA GLU A 106 3.61 -9.58 4.99
C GLU A 106 3.08 -9.62 3.54
N ARG A 107 3.26 -10.74 2.83
CA ARG A 107 2.71 -10.93 1.48
C ARG A 107 1.18 -10.93 1.49
N GLU A 108 0.56 -11.61 2.45
CA GLU A 108 -0.89 -11.60 2.62
C GLU A 108 -1.41 -10.20 2.95
N ALA A 109 -0.75 -9.50 3.89
CA ALA A 109 -1.09 -8.13 4.24
C ALA A 109 -0.99 -7.18 3.03
N ALA A 110 0.08 -7.30 2.24
CA ALA A 110 0.27 -6.54 1.01
C ALA A 110 -0.83 -6.84 -0.02
N HIS A 111 -1.18 -8.11 -0.22
CA HIS A 111 -2.25 -8.53 -1.14
C HIS A 111 -3.62 -7.98 -0.71
N ILE A 112 -3.92 -7.98 0.59
CA ILE A 112 -5.14 -7.36 1.13
C ILE A 112 -5.14 -5.84 0.88
N GLY A 113 -4.00 -5.19 1.08
CA GLY A 113 -3.82 -3.76 0.83
C GLY A 113 -4.06 -3.39 -0.63
N GLN A 114 -3.50 -4.15 -1.57
CA GLN A 114 -3.70 -3.99 -3.01
C GLN A 114 -5.18 -4.19 -3.39
N ASN A 115 -5.84 -5.22 -2.87
CA ASN A 115 -7.26 -5.44 -3.12
C ASN A 115 -8.14 -4.31 -2.58
N LYS A 116 -7.83 -3.77 -1.39
CA LYS A 116 -8.52 -2.60 -0.83
C LYS A 116 -8.30 -1.36 -1.71
N ALA A 117 -7.11 -1.17 -2.27
CA ALA A 117 -6.83 -0.07 -3.19
C ALA A 117 -7.62 -0.23 -4.51
N ALA A 118 -7.60 -1.42 -5.11
CA ALA A 118 -8.35 -1.71 -6.34
C ALA A 118 -9.87 -1.50 -6.16
N LYS A 119 -10.44 -1.95 -5.03
CA LYS A 119 -11.85 -1.70 -4.69
C LYS A 119 -12.16 -0.20 -4.62
N ARG A 120 -11.28 0.62 -4.03
CA ARG A 120 -11.44 2.08 -3.99
C ARG A 120 -11.38 2.72 -5.37
N MET A 121 -10.55 2.22 -6.27
CA MET A 121 -10.48 2.70 -7.65
C MET A 121 -11.76 2.38 -8.45
N LEU A 122 -12.34 1.19 -8.25
CA LEU A 122 -13.59 0.79 -8.94
C LEU A 122 -14.83 1.56 -8.45
N GLN A 123 -14.80 2.05 -7.21
CA GLN A 123 -15.89 2.85 -6.64
C GLN A 123 -15.94 4.30 -7.15
N VAL A 124 -14.99 4.72 -7.98
CA VAL A 124 -15.03 6.04 -8.61
C VAL A 124 -16.16 6.04 -9.64
N ILE A 125 -17.32 6.55 -9.23
CA ILE A 125 -18.48 6.76 -10.10
C ILE A 125 -18.08 7.80 -11.13
N ILE A 126 -17.93 7.36 -12.39
CA ILE A 126 -17.71 8.26 -13.51
C ILE A 126 -19.04 8.97 -13.78
N PRO A 127 -19.11 10.31 -13.68
CA PRO A 127 -20.35 11.02 -13.92
C PRO A 127 -20.76 10.86 -15.40
N THR A 128 -22.04 10.55 -15.64
CA THR A 128 -22.61 10.53 -16.99
C THR A 128 -23.41 11.81 -17.21
N PHE A 129 -23.37 12.30 -18.45
CA PHE A 129 -24.03 13.55 -18.82
C PHE A 129 -24.92 13.35 -20.04
N ASN A 130 -26.02 14.11 -20.07
CA ASN A 130 -26.93 14.13 -21.20
C ASN A 130 -26.62 15.32 -22.12
N ILE A 131 -27.14 15.25 -23.35
CA ILE A 131 -27.07 16.36 -24.29
C ILE A 131 -27.79 17.57 -23.67
N ASN A 132 -27.21 18.76 -23.82
CA ASN A 132 -27.65 20.02 -23.21
C ASN A 132 -27.44 20.19 -21.70
N ASP A 133 -26.78 19.24 -21.02
CA ASP A 133 -26.36 19.47 -19.63
C ASP A 133 -25.32 20.61 -19.54
N CYS A 134 -25.45 21.45 -18.50
CA CYS A 134 -24.45 22.45 -18.13
C CYS A 134 -23.38 21.82 -17.24
N ILE A 135 -22.12 21.98 -17.65
CA ILE A 135 -20.95 21.42 -16.99
C ILE A 135 -19.89 22.49 -16.75
N THR A 136 -18.91 22.17 -15.92
CA THR A 136 -17.70 22.97 -15.71
C THR A 136 -16.45 22.14 -16.00
N ILE A 137 -15.57 22.71 -16.82
CA ILE A 137 -14.32 22.09 -17.29
C ILE A 137 -13.15 22.76 -16.56
N PRO A 138 -12.27 22.02 -15.89
CA PRO A 138 -11.09 22.56 -15.25
C PRO A 138 -10.05 22.97 -16.29
N VAL A 139 -9.43 24.11 -16.06
CA VAL A 139 -8.32 24.61 -16.88
C VAL A 139 -7.01 24.15 -16.26
N PRO A 140 -6.10 23.51 -17.02
CA PRO A 140 -4.77 23.18 -16.55
C PRO A 140 -4.02 24.41 -16.03
N LYS A 141 -3.24 24.24 -14.95
CA LYS A 141 -2.45 25.35 -14.36
C LYS A 141 -1.50 26.01 -15.36
N VAL A 142 -1.01 25.25 -16.35
CA VAL A 142 -0.12 25.76 -17.41
C VAL A 142 -0.83 26.75 -18.34
N ASP A 143 -2.12 26.55 -18.59
CA ASP A 143 -2.92 27.40 -19.46
C ASP A 143 -3.58 28.55 -18.71
N ARG A 144 -3.32 28.66 -17.40
CA ARG A 144 -3.98 29.57 -16.48
C ARG A 144 -3.03 30.62 -15.91
N GLY A 145 -3.31 31.89 -16.21
CA GLY A 145 -2.76 33.07 -15.55
C GLY A 145 -3.36 33.31 -14.15
N PRO A 146 -2.77 34.19 -13.33
CA PRO A 146 -3.23 34.43 -11.97
C PRO A 146 -4.69 34.91 -11.84
N LEU A 147 -5.15 35.70 -12.82
CA LEU A 147 -6.51 36.27 -12.86
C LEU A 147 -7.51 35.39 -13.61
N ASP A 148 -7.06 34.31 -14.23
CA ASP A 148 -7.91 33.46 -15.06
C ASP A 148 -8.79 32.56 -14.18
N PRO A 149 -10.01 32.19 -14.63
CA PRO A 149 -10.87 31.27 -13.89
C PRO A 149 -10.25 29.87 -13.80
N THR A 150 -10.46 29.18 -12.67
CA THR A 150 -10.07 27.76 -12.50
C THR A 150 -10.82 26.83 -13.45
N ARG A 151 -12.08 27.19 -13.74
CA ARG A 151 -13.04 26.35 -14.45
C ARG A 151 -13.88 27.20 -15.37
N ILE A 152 -14.18 26.66 -16.55
CA ILE A 152 -15.00 27.29 -17.57
C ILE A 152 -16.35 26.59 -17.61
N ILE A 153 -17.42 27.36 -17.78
CA ILE A 153 -18.78 26.83 -17.94
C ILE A 153 -19.00 26.45 -19.41
N ALA A 154 -19.56 25.26 -19.64
CA ALA A 154 -19.81 24.73 -20.96
C ALA A 154 -21.11 23.91 -21.00
N VAL A 155 -21.64 23.70 -22.20
CA VAL A 155 -22.84 22.88 -22.47
C VAL A 155 -22.45 21.72 -23.38
N ILE A 156 -23.03 20.55 -23.15
CA ILE A 156 -22.79 19.38 -24.00
C ILE A 156 -23.62 19.47 -25.28
N VAL A 157 -22.98 19.30 -26.42
CA VAL A 157 -23.61 19.32 -27.75
C VAL A 157 -23.83 17.93 -28.29
N GLU A 158 -22.80 17.09 -28.23
CA GLU A 158 -22.81 15.73 -28.78
C GLU A 158 -22.15 14.74 -27.81
N LYS A 159 -22.63 13.50 -27.82
CA LYS A 159 -22.06 12.37 -27.09
C LYS A 159 -21.73 11.24 -28.07
N ARG A 160 -20.51 10.70 -28.03
CA ARG A 160 -20.08 9.50 -28.77
C ARG A 160 -19.14 8.66 -27.90
N ASN A 161 -19.43 7.37 -27.71
CA ASN A 161 -18.55 6.43 -27.00
C ASN A 161 -17.98 6.97 -25.67
N GLU A 162 -18.84 7.52 -24.80
CA GLU A 162 -18.45 8.16 -23.52
C GLU A 162 -17.50 9.36 -23.61
N LEU A 163 -17.34 9.91 -24.82
CA LEU A 163 -16.72 11.19 -25.08
C LEU A 163 -17.79 12.24 -25.43
N TYR A 164 -17.51 13.47 -25.03
CA TYR A 164 -18.46 14.57 -25.12
C TYR A 164 -17.83 15.73 -25.91
N ARG A 165 -18.60 16.28 -26.85
CA ARG A 165 -18.30 17.53 -27.53
C ARG A 165 -19.02 18.65 -26.80
N VAL A 166 -18.27 19.68 -26.41
CA VAL A 166 -18.74 20.72 -25.51
C VAL A 166 -18.61 22.09 -26.16
N LYS A 167 -19.57 22.97 -25.87
CA LYS A 167 -19.57 24.38 -26.30
C LYS A 167 -19.53 25.31 -25.11
N THR A 168 -18.91 26.45 -25.31
CA THR A 168 -18.85 27.57 -24.35
C THR A 168 -19.58 28.76 -24.94
N GLU A 169 -19.73 29.84 -24.18
CA GLU A 169 -20.32 31.10 -24.66
C GLU A 169 -19.63 31.67 -25.90
N HIS A 170 -18.32 31.40 -26.06
CA HIS A 170 -17.50 32.00 -27.12
C HIS A 170 -17.26 31.08 -28.33
N GLY A 171 -17.69 29.82 -28.25
CA GLY A 171 -17.49 28.86 -29.33
C GLY A 171 -17.39 27.41 -28.87
N LEU A 172 -17.09 26.54 -29.82
CA LEU A 172 -17.00 25.10 -29.63
C LEU A 172 -15.58 24.71 -29.22
N ILE A 173 -15.43 23.87 -28.20
CA ILE A 173 -14.09 23.43 -27.79
C ILE A 173 -13.56 22.40 -28.78
N LYS A 174 -12.32 22.61 -29.24
CA LYS A 174 -11.59 21.66 -30.10
C LYS A 174 -11.35 20.36 -29.35
N GLY A 175 -11.77 19.26 -29.97
CA GLY A 175 -11.56 17.90 -29.48
C GLY A 175 -12.72 17.34 -28.66
N TRP A 176 -12.56 16.07 -28.30
CA TRP A 176 -13.52 15.30 -27.52
C TRP A 176 -13.02 15.15 -26.08
N LEU A 177 -13.91 15.37 -25.11
CA LEU A 177 -13.54 15.35 -23.71
C LEU A 177 -14.20 14.17 -22.97
N SER A 178 -13.47 13.58 -22.02
CA SER A 178 -14.00 12.55 -21.12
C SER A 178 -14.72 13.16 -19.93
N SER A 179 -15.74 12.46 -19.44
CA SER A 179 -16.54 12.85 -18.27
C SER A 179 -15.74 13.01 -16.99
N GLY A 180 -14.63 12.28 -16.82
CA GLY A 180 -13.82 12.33 -15.59
C GLY A 180 -13.28 13.72 -15.25
N ASN A 181 -13.12 14.57 -16.26
CA ASN A 181 -12.65 15.95 -16.12
C ASN A 181 -13.79 16.97 -16.11
N MET A 182 -15.05 16.56 -15.97
CA MET A 182 -16.21 17.45 -16.00
C MET A 182 -16.98 17.35 -14.70
N GLN A 183 -17.60 18.45 -14.25
CA GLN A 183 -18.61 18.37 -13.19
C GLN A 183 -19.88 19.09 -13.61
N ARG A 184 -21.02 18.54 -13.18
CA ARG A 184 -22.33 19.14 -13.42
C ARG A 184 -22.44 20.46 -12.65
N THR A 185 -23.00 21.46 -13.30
CA THR A 185 -23.28 22.77 -12.70
C THR A 185 -24.77 22.86 -12.36
N THR A 186 -25.12 23.44 -11.21
CA THR A 186 -26.52 23.59 -10.77
C THR A 186 -27.24 24.76 -11.46
N SER A 187 -26.48 25.67 -12.08
CA SER A 187 -26.96 26.90 -12.70
C SER A 187 -26.78 26.87 -14.22
N TYR A 188 -27.89 27.02 -14.94
CA TYR A 188 -27.95 27.04 -16.41
C TYR A 188 -27.65 28.44 -16.95
N PHE A 189 -26.37 28.82 -16.97
CA PHE A 189 -25.97 30.15 -17.44
C PHE A 189 -25.92 30.29 -18.96
N ILE A 190 -25.86 29.19 -19.70
CA ILE A 190 -25.66 29.19 -21.15
C ILE A 190 -26.74 28.32 -21.79
N SER A 191 -27.55 28.90 -22.67
CA SER A 191 -28.52 28.14 -23.45
C SER A 191 -27.90 27.60 -24.73
N ALA A 192 -28.34 26.41 -25.16
CA ALA A 192 -27.78 25.71 -26.32
C ALA A 192 -27.82 26.51 -27.64
N ASN A 193 -28.67 27.53 -27.73
CA ASN A 193 -28.96 28.29 -28.94
C ASN A 193 -28.23 29.64 -29.04
N GLN A 194 -27.47 30.06 -28.03
CA GLN A 194 -26.93 31.42 -27.95
C GLN A 194 -25.57 31.63 -28.64
N VAL A 195 -24.95 30.59 -29.20
CA VAL A 195 -23.55 30.66 -29.65
C VAL A 195 -23.36 30.15 -31.08
N ASP A 196 -22.62 30.92 -31.88
CA ASP A 196 -22.27 30.59 -33.26
C ASP A 196 -21.51 29.24 -33.35
N LYS A 197 -22.09 28.32 -34.12
CA LYS A 197 -21.63 26.91 -34.24
C LYS A 197 -20.28 26.73 -34.93
N GLN A 198 -19.69 27.77 -35.52
CA GLN A 198 -18.58 27.62 -36.47
C GLN A 198 -17.20 27.99 -35.91
N ASN A 199 -17.11 28.67 -34.77
CA ASN A 199 -15.81 29.02 -34.21
C ASN A 199 -15.29 27.92 -33.27
N GLU A 200 -14.29 27.17 -33.74
CA GLU A 200 -13.62 26.15 -32.93
C GLU A 200 -12.42 26.75 -32.17
N LEU A 201 -12.48 26.69 -30.84
CA LEU A 201 -11.49 27.26 -29.93
C LEU A 201 -10.85 26.16 -29.08
N THR A 202 -9.56 26.26 -28.83
CA THR A 202 -8.89 25.45 -27.80
C THR A 202 -9.27 25.97 -26.40
N LEU A 203 -9.13 25.12 -25.37
CA LEU A 203 -9.36 25.55 -23.98
C LEU A 203 -8.56 26.81 -23.63
N ARG A 204 -7.31 26.92 -24.09
CA ARG A 204 -6.45 28.10 -23.87
C ARG A 204 -7.01 29.36 -24.53
N GLU A 205 -7.47 29.25 -25.78
CA GLU A 205 -8.06 30.39 -26.50
C GLU A 205 -9.35 30.84 -25.83
N THR A 206 -10.17 29.90 -25.35
CA THR A 206 -11.38 30.22 -24.60
C THR A 206 -11.06 30.97 -23.30
N VAL A 207 -10.06 30.53 -22.52
CA VAL A 207 -9.62 31.24 -21.31
C VAL A 207 -9.17 32.66 -21.66
N LYS A 208 -8.37 32.79 -22.71
CA LYS A 208 -7.86 34.08 -23.18
C LYS A 208 -8.97 35.07 -23.51
N ILE A 209 -10.07 34.60 -24.12
CA ILE A 209 -11.24 35.43 -24.44
C ILE A 209 -12.00 35.80 -23.17
N ILE A 210 -12.23 34.84 -22.25
CA ILE A 210 -13.00 35.07 -21.02
C ILE A 210 -12.29 36.06 -20.10
N SER A 211 -11.01 35.85 -19.83
CA SER A 211 -10.28 36.68 -18.86
C SER A 211 -9.63 37.90 -19.49
N GLY A 212 -9.57 38.00 -20.83
CA GLY A 212 -8.70 38.94 -21.52
C GLY A 212 -7.21 38.71 -21.20
N GLY A 213 -6.88 37.57 -20.60
CA GLY A 213 -5.56 37.26 -20.06
C GLY A 213 -4.50 37.18 -21.16
N GLN A 214 -3.25 37.49 -20.81
CA GLN A 214 -2.13 37.48 -21.76
C GLN A 214 -1.74 36.06 -22.23
N GLY A 215 -2.32 35.01 -21.62
CA GLY A 215 -1.95 33.60 -21.83
C GLY A 215 -0.57 33.26 -21.25
N PHE A 216 -0.14 32.00 -21.39
CA PHE A 216 1.21 31.57 -21.03
C PHE A 216 2.17 31.78 -22.21
N LEU A 217 2.95 32.87 -22.15
CA LEU A 217 4.07 33.14 -23.04
C LEU A 217 5.33 33.23 -22.21
N SER A 218 6.19 32.20 -22.29
CA SER A 218 7.53 32.24 -21.72
C SER A 218 8.46 32.89 -22.74
N CYS A 219 9.08 34.03 -22.39
CA CYS A 219 10.24 34.48 -23.14
C CYS A 219 11.52 33.93 -22.53
N THR A 220 12.51 33.70 -23.38
CA THR A 220 13.89 33.36 -23.00
C THR A 220 14.78 34.61 -22.89
N CYS A 221 14.19 35.75 -22.54
CA CYS A 221 14.95 37.00 -22.41
C CYS A 221 15.96 36.90 -21.27
N LYS A 222 17.23 37.25 -21.51
CA LYS A 222 18.25 37.33 -20.44
C LYS A 222 18.44 38.76 -19.91
N SER A 223 17.98 39.78 -20.63
CA SER A 223 18.15 41.18 -20.27
C SER A 223 16.99 42.04 -20.81
N ALA A 224 17.11 42.59 -22.03
CA ALA A 224 16.16 43.55 -22.59
C ALA A 224 15.23 42.91 -23.63
N CYS A 225 13.96 42.70 -23.28
CA CYS A 225 12.93 42.22 -24.21
C CYS A 225 12.42 43.32 -25.15
N GLN A 226 13.29 43.89 -25.97
CA GLN A 226 12.98 45.05 -26.82
C GLN A 226 12.90 44.74 -28.32
N THR A 227 13.26 43.52 -28.72
CA THR A 227 13.30 43.12 -30.12
C THR A 227 12.31 42.01 -30.40
N LYS A 228 11.82 41.92 -31.64
CA LYS A 228 10.92 40.84 -32.11
C LYS A 228 11.53 39.44 -32.04
N ARG A 229 12.80 39.31 -31.60
CA ARG A 229 13.45 38.04 -31.25
C ARG A 229 12.79 37.39 -30.02
N PHE A 230 12.26 38.20 -29.11
CA PHE A 230 11.63 37.70 -27.89
C PHE A 230 10.12 37.55 -28.08
N ALA A 231 9.58 36.42 -27.62
CA ALA A 231 8.17 36.06 -27.79
C ALA A 231 7.22 37.12 -27.20
N CYS A 232 7.53 37.67 -26.02
CA CYS A 232 6.72 38.71 -25.38
C CYS A 232 6.65 39.98 -26.25
N PHE A 233 7.79 40.53 -26.69
CA PHE A 233 7.81 41.73 -27.52
C PHE A 233 7.19 41.49 -28.90
N LYS A 234 7.42 40.31 -29.51
CA LYS A 234 6.81 39.94 -30.81
C LYS A 234 5.28 39.88 -30.73
N SER A 235 4.75 39.41 -29.60
CA SER A 235 3.31 39.32 -29.35
C SER A 235 2.74 40.59 -28.70
N SER A 236 3.52 41.68 -28.61
CA SER A 236 3.12 42.94 -27.96
C SER A 236 2.65 42.77 -26.51
N ILE A 237 3.25 41.82 -25.79
CA ILE A 237 2.93 41.46 -24.40
C ILE A 237 4.06 41.90 -23.47
N LYS A 238 3.69 42.46 -22.33
CA LYS A 238 4.58 42.84 -21.23
C LYS A 238 5.04 41.59 -20.45
N CYS A 239 6.32 41.52 -20.13
CA CYS A 239 6.90 40.45 -19.32
C CYS A 239 6.49 40.58 -17.85
N ASN A 240 6.06 39.48 -17.23
CA ASN A 240 5.75 39.39 -15.80
C ASN A 240 6.74 38.49 -15.07
N SER A 241 6.54 38.29 -13.77
CA SER A 241 7.39 37.46 -12.89
C SER A 241 7.49 35.99 -13.32
N ARG A 242 6.58 35.47 -14.16
CA ARG A 242 6.68 34.11 -14.72
C ARG A 242 7.65 34.02 -15.91
N CYS A 243 8.01 35.13 -16.53
CA CYS A 243 9.03 35.18 -17.58
C CYS A 243 10.44 35.30 -16.97
N HIS A 244 10.56 36.13 -15.92
CA HIS A 244 11.81 36.39 -15.24
C HIS A 244 11.58 36.46 -13.73
N ASN A 245 12.26 35.61 -12.97
CA ASN A 245 12.20 35.67 -11.51
C ASN A 245 12.92 36.92 -10.97
N SER A 246 14.15 37.20 -11.44
CA SER A 246 15.04 38.25 -10.88
C SER A 246 15.80 39.08 -11.91
N LEU A 247 15.59 38.87 -13.22
CA LEU A 247 16.32 39.59 -14.27
C LEU A 247 15.66 40.93 -14.61
N ASN A 248 16.48 41.95 -14.84
CA ASN A 248 16.04 43.29 -15.23
C ASN A 248 15.51 43.29 -16.68
N CYS A 249 14.21 43.11 -16.84
CA CYS A 249 13.52 43.25 -18.13
C CYS A 249 12.98 44.67 -18.34
N LEU A 250 13.30 45.26 -19.50
CA LEU A 250 12.84 46.59 -19.93
C LEU A 250 11.44 46.59 -20.59
N ASN A 251 10.82 45.42 -20.76
CA ASN A 251 9.45 45.26 -21.28
C ASN A 251 8.55 44.75 -20.16
N LYS A 252 8.35 45.55 -19.12
CA LYS A 252 7.41 45.28 -18.03
C LYS A 252 6.08 46.02 -18.24
#